data_AF-A0A2H3E6J4-F1
#
_entry.id   AF-A0A2H3E6J4-F1
#
_cell.length_a   1.000
_cell.length_b   1.000
_cell.length_c   1.000
_cell.angle_alpha   90.00
_cell.angle_beta   90.00
_cell.angle_gamma   90.00
#
_symmetry.space_group_name_H-M   'P 1'
#
loop_
_entity.id
_entity.type
_entity.pdbx_description
1 polymer ?
#
loop_
_entity_poly.entity_id
_entity_poly.type
_entity_poly.pdbx_seq_one_letter_code
_entity_poly.pdbx_strand_id
1 'polypeptide(L)'
;MAPLHREKFCAVCNKNESDAPNIKQCSSCKARMYCSRECQLSDWPTHKPECKKGAKWYDRYRLSQDGSKHFGKLELITWKCPEEGTGWGHVVVEEEEYMKNKFQNEYGGDQRKFYKYWPQGFRWTCCGMDGSMTFGCDHHGTGPSPCTCDFCKMGKALPDSIYHEQSATRMGLRLPRGPDPRSKNPTAGGIATMMRGFMGLDDPR
;
A
#
# COMPACT_ATOMS: atom_id res chain seq x y z
N MET A 1 -27.25 3.81 1.74
CA MET A 1 -26.75 3.64 3.12
C MET A 1 -25.82 4.79 3.41
N ALA A 2 -26.13 5.62 4.41
CA ALA A 2 -25.27 6.72 4.82
C ALA A 2 -23.92 6.16 5.33
N PRO A 3 -22.79 6.82 5.05
CA PRO A 3 -21.49 6.36 5.54
C PRO A 3 -21.50 6.41 7.07
N LEU A 4 -20.95 5.39 7.72
CA LEU A 4 -20.66 5.40 9.15
C LEU A 4 -19.66 6.54 9.41
N HIS A 5 -20.16 7.71 9.80
CA HIS A 5 -19.33 8.84 10.17
C HIS A 5 -18.58 8.47 11.44
N ARG A 6 -17.27 8.26 11.32
CA ARG A 6 -16.42 7.97 12.47
C ARG A 6 -16.28 9.26 13.28
N GLU A 7 -17.00 9.32 14.40
CA GLU A 7 -16.96 10.46 15.32
C GLU A 7 -15.52 10.81 15.70
N LYS A 8 -15.15 12.08 15.52
CA LYS A 8 -13.83 12.59 15.91
C LYS A 8 -13.95 13.28 17.25
N PHE A 9 -13.06 12.92 18.16
CA PHE A 9 -12.99 13.51 19.50
C PHE A 9 -11.54 13.85 19.85
N CYS A 10 -11.36 14.91 20.63
CA CYS A 10 -10.06 15.28 21.17
C CYS A 10 -9.65 14.28 22.26
N ALA A 11 -8.45 13.71 22.17
CA ALA A 11 -7.95 12.73 23.14
C ALA A 11 -7.64 13.29 24.54
N VAL A 12 -7.78 14.62 24.74
CA VAL A 12 -7.46 15.31 26.00
C VAL A 12 -8.71 15.87 26.66
N CYS A 13 -9.51 16.63 25.90
CA CYS A 13 -10.68 17.32 26.44
C CYS A 13 -12.02 16.72 25.96
N ASN A 14 -11.99 15.64 25.17
CA ASN A 14 -13.15 14.90 24.66
C ASN A 14 -14.15 15.71 23.80
N LYS A 15 -13.83 16.98 23.48
CA LYS A 15 -14.58 17.80 22.52
C LYS A 15 -14.72 17.05 21.19
N ASN A 16 -15.94 17.01 20.67
CA ASN A 16 -16.25 16.42 19.37
C ASN A 16 -16.26 17.50 18.26
N GLU A 17 -16.61 17.14 17.03
CA GLU A 17 -16.63 18.08 15.90
C GLU A 17 -17.62 19.25 16.08
N SER A 18 -18.67 19.08 16.87
CA SER A 18 -19.62 20.15 17.20
C SER A 18 -18.99 21.22 18.09
N ASP A 19 -18.17 20.79 19.06
CA ASP A 19 -17.50 21.67 20.03
C ASP A 19 -16.20 22.26 19.49
N ALA A 20 -15.57 21.56 18.55
CA ALA A 20 -14.31 21.94 17.92
C ALA A 20 -14.33 21.48 16.44
N PRO A 21 -14.76 22.32 15.50
CA PRO A 21 -14.92 21.92 14.09
C PRO A 21 -13.61 21.53 13.39
N ASN A 22 -12.46 21.79 14.01
CA ASN A 22 -11.13 21.55 13.45
C ASN A 22 -10.30 20.54 14.24
N ILE A 23 -10.87 19.39 14.59
CA ILE A 23 -10.10 18.29 15.19
C ILE A 23 -9.07 17.76 14.19
N LYS A 24 -7.79 17.87 14.54
CA LYS A 24 -6.66 17.42 13.72
C LYS A 24 -6.07 16.14 14.27
N GLN A 25 -5.60 15.28 13.37
CA GLN A 25 -4.80 14.11 13.73
C GLN A 25 -3.35 14.51 14.01
N CYS A 26 -2.68 13.77 14.90
CA CYS A 26 -1.23 13.83 15.06
C CYS A 26 -0.55 13.63 13.70
N SER A 27 0.27 14.59 13.27
CA SER A 27 0.91 14.56 11.95
C SER A 27 1.86 13.38 11.76
N SER A 28 2.39 12.82 12.86
CA SER A 28 3.33 11.70 12.84
C SER A 28 2.61 10.35 12.73
N CYS A 29 1.78 10.00 13.72
CA CYS A 29 1.16 8.66 13.78
C CYS A 29 -0.25 8.60 13.16
N LYS A 30 -0.90 9.75 12.92
CA LYS A 30 -2.30 9.90 12.46
C LYS A 30 -3.36 9.19 13.30
N ALA A 31 -2.98 8.60 14.44
CA ALA A 31 -3.85 7.79 15.29
C ALA A 31 -4.57 8.60 16.37
N ARG A 32 -3.89 9.59 16.97
CA ARG A 32 -4.43 10.42 18.06
C ARG A 32 -4.94 11.75 17.51
N MET A 33 -6.06 12.25 18.04
CA MET A 33 -6.76 13.45 17.55
C MET A 33 -6.79 14.54 18.62
N TYR A 34 -6.66 15.80 18.19
CA TYR A 34 -6.61 16.97 19.06
C TYR A 34 -7.41 18.13 18.47
N CYS A 35 -8.18 18.82 19.29
CA CYS A 35 -8.86 20.05 18.89
C CYS A 35 -7.90 21.25 18.74
N SER A 36 -6.71 21.19 19.34
CA SER A 36 -5.75 22.29 19.34
C SER A 36 -4.30 21.81 19.57
N ARG A 37 -3.33 22.71 19.31
CA ARG A 37 -1.90 22.44 19.55
C ARG A 37 -1.60 22.27 21.04
N GLU A 38 -2.32 22.98 21.89
CA GLU A 38 -2.18 22.94 23.35
C GLU A 38 -2.56 21.56 23.89
N CYS A 39 -3.68 20.99 23.40
CA CYS A 39 -4.06 19.62 23.73
C CYS A 39 -2.99 18.61 23.26
N GLN A 40 -2.45 18.78 22.05
CA GLN A 40 -1.38 17.91 21.56
C GLN A 40 -0.11 18.00 22.43
N LEU A 41 0.30 19.20 22.82
CA LEU A 41 1.51 19.41 23.64
C LEU A 41 1.33 18.88 25.06
N SER A 42 0.16 19.08 25.67
CA SER A 42 -0.18 18.57 26.99
C SER A 42 -0.15 17.04 27.04
N ASP A 43 -0.63 16.39 25.99
CA ASP A 43 -0.65 14.94 25.86
C ASP A 43 0.68 14.35 25.36
N TRP A 44 1.62 15.17 24.88
CA TRP A 44 2.85 14.70 24.26
C TRP A 44 3.71 13.78 25.15
N PRO A 45 3.91 14.04 26.45
CA PRO A 45 4.72 13.16 27.30
C PRO A 45 4.20 11.71 27.35
N THR A 46 2.87 11.52 27.37
CA THR A 46 2.23 10.20 27.40
C THR A 46 2.03 9.63 25.99
N HIS A 47 1.77 10.49 25.00
CA HIS A 47 1.59 10.09 23.62
C HIS A 47 2.89 9.63 22.96
N LYS A 48 4.01 10.32 23.20
CA LYS A 48 5.26 10.17 22.44
C LYS A 48 5.77 8.72 22.32
N PRO A 49 5.76 7.89 23.38
CA PRO A 49 6.15 6.48 23.27
C PRO A 49 5.29 5.70 22.28
N GLU A 50 3.97 5.88 22.34
CA GLU A 50 3.01 5.20 21.45
C GLU A 50 3.01 5.79 20.05
N CYS A 51 3.14 7.12 19.92
CA CYS A 51 3.27 7.82 18.65
C CYS A 51 4.45 7.27 17.84
N LYS A 52 5.56 6.94 18.51
CA LYS A 52 6.74 6.34 17.89
C LYS A 52 6.58 4.86 17.58
N LYS A 53 5.79 4.12 18.36
CA LYS A 53 5.48 2.70 18.12
C LYS A 53 4.45 2.51 17.00
N GLY A 54 3.56 3.48 16.81
CA GLY A 54 2.41 3.39 15.90
C GLY A 54 2.74 3.60 14.43
N ALA A 55 3.70 4.48 14.10
CA ALA A 55 4.07 4.73 12.71
C ALA A 55 4.97 3.60 12.18
N LYS A 56 4.45 2.80 11.25
CA LYS A 56 5.28 1.85 10.53
C LYS A 56 6.26 2.65 9.68
N TRP A 57 7.52 2.21 9.61
CA TRP A 57 8.56 2.95 8.88
C TRP A 57 8.18 3.21 7.42
N TYR A 58 7.36 2.32 6.84
CA TYR A 58 6.89 2.38 5.48
C TYR A 58 5.63 3.23 5.27
N ASP A 59 4.97 3.74 6.32
CA ASP A 59 3.74 4.53 6.18
C ASP A 59 3.95 5.80 5.33
N ARG A 60 5.18 6.31 5.27
CA ARG A 60 5.58 7.46 4.45
C ARG A 60 5.66 7.17 2.94
N TYR A 61 5.70 5.90 2.53
CA TYR A 61 5.80 5.48 1.13
C TYR A 61 4.46 4.96 0.58
N ARG A 62 3.36 5.12 1.34
CA ARG A 62 2.04 4.61 0.94
C ARG A 62 1.42 5.35 -0.25
N LEU A 63 1.77 6.61 -0.42
CA LEU A 63 1.21 7.44 -1.50
C LEU A 63 2.05 7.22 -2.75
N SER A 64 1.38 6.72 -3.77
CA SER A 64 1.88 6.56 -5.12
C SER A 64 1.77 7.89 -5.88
N GLN A 65 2.52 8.06 -6.98
CA GLN A 65 2.56 9.31 -7.75
C GLN A 65 1.22 9.61 -8.44
N ASP A 66 0.47 8.57 -8.81
CA ASP A 66 -0.87 8.64 -9.39
C ASP A 66 -1.98 8.97 -8.36
N GLY A 67 -1.62 9.19 -7.09
CA GLY A 67 -2.56 9.43 -5.99
C GLY A 67 -3.14 8.16 -5.37
N SER A 68 -2.83 6.98 -5.91
CA SER A 68 -3.23 5.70 -5.31
C SER A 68 -2.54 5.47 -3.96
N LYS A 69 -3.16 4.67 -3.08
CA LYS A 69 -2.65 4.48 -1.72
C LYS A 69 -2.55 3.01 -1.33
N HIS A 70 -1.33 2.56 -1.00
CA HIS A 70 -1.10 1.25 -0.41
C HIS A 70 -1.55 1.22 1.07
N PHE A 71 -2.33 0.21 1.45
CA PHE A 71 -2.76 -0.03 2.84
C PHE A 71 -2.16 -1.32 3.44
N GLY A 72 -1.42 -2.10 2.65
CA GLY A 72 -0.68 -3.27 3.10
C GLY A 72 0.58 -2.91 3.88
N LYS A 73 1.36 -3.94 4.22
CA LYS A 73 2.71 -3.79 4.75
C LYS A 73 3.69 -3.71 3.58
N LEU A 74 4.79 -2.98 3.76
CA LEU A 74 5.95 -3.09 2.89
C LEU A 74 6.83 -4.21 3.46
N GLU A 75 7.00 -5.28 2.69
CA GLU A 75 7.62 -6.54 3.12
C GLU A 75 8.84 -6.83 2.25
N LEU A 76 9.97 -7.14 2.87
CA LEU A 76 11.17 -7.58 2.16
C LEU A 76 10.95 -8.97 1.58
N ILE A 77 11.30 -9.17 0.31
CA ILE A 77 11.25 -10.48 -0.35
C ILE A 77 12.43 -11.30 0.15
N THR A 78 12.16 -12.40 0.85
CA THR A 78 13.20 -13.26 1.45
C THR A 78 13.14 -14.70 0.96
N TRP A 79 12.35 -14.97 -0.07
CA TRP A 79 12.17 -16.29 -0.68
C TRP A 79 12.71 -16.29 -2.11
N LYS A 80 12.83 -17.49 -2.68
CA LYS A 80 13.17 -17.68 -4.09
C LYS A 80 11.89 -17.78 -4.92
N CYS A 81 11.93 -17.25 -6.14
CA CYS A 81 10.92 -17.47 -7.17
C CYS A 81 11.59 -18.17 -8.35
N PRO A 82 11.40 -19.50 -8.50
CA PRO A 82 11.97 -20.27 -9.60
C PRO A 82 11.57 -19.77 -10.99
N GLU A 83 10.32 -19.32 -11.14
CA GLU A 83 9.77 -18.82 -12.41
C GLU A 83 10.50 -17.58 -12.91
N GLU A 84 10.93 -16.71 -11.99
CA GLU A 84 11.70 -15.50 -12.31
C GLU A 84 13.22 -15.71 -12.20
N GLY A 85 13.68 -16.83 -11.66
CA GLY A 85 15.09 -17.05 -11.32
C GLY A 85 15.60 -16.07 -10.25
N THR A 86 14.71 -15.58 -9.37
CA THR A 86 15.05 -14.58 -8.34
C THR A 86 15.11 -15.17 -6.93
N GLY A 87 15.84 -14.49 -6.05
CA GLY A 87 16.10 -14.89 -4.67
C GLY A 87 15.91 -13.74 -3.67
N TRP A 88 16.65 -13.83 -2.56
CA TRP A 88 16.56 -12.86 -1.46
C TRP A 88 16.80 -11.42 -1.94
N GLY A 89 15.87 -10.50 -1.63
CA GLY A 89 15.94 -9.12 -2.08
C GLY A 89 15.53 -8.90 -3.54
N HIS A 90 14.83 -9.88 -4.15
CA HIS A 90 14.35 -9.83 -5.53
C HIS A 90 15.47 -9.54 -6.54
N VAL A 91 16.65 -10.09 -6.28
CA VAL A 91 17.77 -10.16 -7.24
C VAL A 91 17.80 -11.54 -7.87
N VAL A 92 18.54 -11.70 -8.97
CA VAL A 92 18.83 -13.02 -9.53
C VAL A 92 19.49 -13.90 -8.46
N VAL A 93 19.23 -15.22 -8.48
CA VAL A 93 19.66 -16.13 -7.41
C VAL A 93 21.18 -16.08 -7.17
N GLU A 94 21.98 -15.84 -8.21
CA GLU A 94 23.43 -15.73 -8.16
C GLU A 94 23.91 -14.53 -7.31
N GLU A 95 23.08 -13.49 -7.18
CA GLU A 95 23.40 -12.26 -6.46
C GLU A 95 22.84 -12.22 -5.03
N GLU A 96 22.07 -13.23 -4.60
CA GLU A 96 21.33 -13.18 -3.33
C GLU A 96 22.27 -13.10 -2.12
N GLU A 97 23.42 -13.78 -2.15
CA GLU A 97 24.41 -13.76 -1.07
C GLU A 97 25.10 -12.40 -0.95
N TYR A 98 25.42 -11.77 -2.08
CA TYR A 98 25.92 -10.40 -2.09
C TYR A 98 24.89 -9.44 -1.49
N MET A 99 23.62 -9.58 -1.88
CA MET A 99 22.56 -8.70 -1.42
C MET A 99 22.26 -8.88 0.08
N LYS A 100 22.27 -10.11 0.60
CA LYS A 100 22.19 -10.41 2.05
C LYS A 100 23.35 -9.76 2.83
N ASN A 101 24.58 -9.93 2.34
CA ASN A 101 25.76 -9.36 2.97
C ASN A 101 25.71 -7.83 3.00
N LYS A 102 25.30 -7.21 1.89
CA LYS A 102 25.10 -5.76 1.82
C LYS A 102 24.04 -5.30 2.83
N PHE A 103 22.90 -5.98 2.93
CA PHE A 103 21.86 -5.66 3.91
C PHE A 103 22.37 -5.72 5.36
N GLN A 104 23.12 -6.75 5.72
CA GLN A 104 23.64 -6.91 7.08
C GLN A 104 24.78 -5.94 7.37
N ASN A 105 25.80 -5.88 6.51
CA ASN A 105 27.06 -5.18 6.80
C ASN A 105 27.00 -3.68 6.52
N GLU A 106 26.37 -3.26 5.41
CA GLU A 106 26.31 -1.84 5.03
C GLU A 106 25.10 -1.13 5.64
N TYR A 107 23.96 -1.85 5.76
CA TYR A 107 22.71 -1.27 6.27
C TYR A 107 22.38 -1.69 7.71
N GLY A 108 23.14 -2.59 8.32
CA GLY A 108 22.94 -3.02 9.71
C GLY A 108 21.60 -3.72 9.93
N GLY A 109 21.05 -4.37 8.91
CA GLY A 109 19.72 -4.97 8.95
C GLY A 109 18.55 -3.97 8.98
N ASP A 110 18.79 -2.67 8.77
CA ASP A 110 17.74 -1.64 8.77
C ASP A 110 16.98 -1.62 7.43
N GLN A 111 15.81 -2.26 7.39
CA GLN A 111 14.94 -2.31 6.21
C GLN A 111 14.57 -0.93 5.65
N ARG A 112 14.45 0.10 6.49
CA ARG A 112 14.11 1.45 6.02
C ARG A 112 15.29 2.07 5.28
N LYS A 113 16.53 1.85 5.72
CA LYS A 113 17.72 2.30 4.97
C LYS A 113 17.86 1.48 3.69
N PHE A 114 17.70 0.17 3.78
CA PHE A 114 17.81 -0.72 2.64
C PHE A 114 16.76 -0.42 1.56
N TYR A 115 15.51 -0.19 1.92
CA TYR A 115 14.45 0.20 0.98
C TYR A 115 14.75 1.49 0.20
N LYS A 116 15.43 2.47 0.83
CA LYS A 116 15.82 3.69 0.11
C LYS A 116 16.87 3.42 -0.97
N TYR A 117 17.65 2.36 -0.82
CA TYR A 117 18.67 1.94 -1.78
C TYR A 117 18.11 0.95 -2.81
N TRP A 118 17.33 -0.04 -2.36
CA TRP A 118 16.84 -1.16 -3.15
C TRP A 118 15.33 -1.39 -2.93
N PRO A 119 14.46 -0.48 -3.39
CA PRO A 119 13.02 -0.56 -3.16
C PRO A 119 12.35 -1.77 -3.83
N GLN A 120 12.84 -2.22 -4.98
CA GLN A 120 12.33 -3.38 -5.72
C GLN A 120 12.54 -4.71 -5.00
N GLY A 121 13.42 -4.75 -3.99
CA GLY A 121 13.55 -5.91 -3.10
C GLY A 121 12.38 -6.09 -2.13
N PHE A 122 11.47 -5.12 -2.08
CA PHE A 122 10.29 -5.15 -1.23
C PHE A 122 9.03 -5.32 -2.08
N ARG A 123 7.95 -5.73 -1.43
CA ARG A 123 6.60 -5.78 -2.01
C ARG A 123 5.56 -5.14 -1.11
N TRP A 124 4.48 -4.66 -1.69
CA TRP A 124 3.29 -4.24 -0.97
C TRP A 124 2.31 -5.40 -0.80
N THR A 125 2.03 -5.80 0.44
CA THR A 125 1.14 -6.96 0.70
C THR A 125 -0.33 -6.72 0.34
N CYS A 126 -0.75 -5.48 0.03
CA CYS A 126 -2.14 -5.20 -0.37
C CYS A 126 -2.43 -5.50 -1.85
N CYS A 127 -1.42 -5.44 -2.72
CA CYS A 127 -1.59 -5.56 -4.16
C CYS A 127 -0.52 -6.45 -4.82
N GLY A 128 0.49 -6.90 -4.08
CA GLY A 128 1.58 -7.71 -4.62
C GLY A 128 2.47 -6.95 -5.60
N MET A 129 2.47 -5.62 -5.58
CA MET A 129 3.39 -4.82 -6.39
C MET A 129 4.75 -4.73 -5.73
N ASP A 130 5.80 -4.59 -6.52
CA ASP A 130 7.11 -4.31 -5.98
C ASP A 130 7.15 -2.92 -5.32
N GLY A 131 8.09 -2.74 -4.40
CA GLY A 131 8.21 -1.53 -3.62
C GLY A 131 8.76 -0.32 -4.40
N SER A 132 9.29 -0.52 -5.61
CA SER A 132 9.76 0.55 -6.50
C SER A 132 8.67 1.05 -7.45
N MET A 133 7.61 0.29 -7.68
CA MET A 133 6.43 0.75 -8.42
C MET A 133 5.77 1.93 -7.71
N THR A 134 5.77 3.08 -8.39
CA THR A 134 5.23 4.35 -7.89
C THR A 134 3.88 4.72 -8.51
N PHE A 135 3.18 3.75 -9.09
CA PHE A 135 1.86 3.88 -9.70
C PHE A 135 1.06 2.59 -9.47
N GLY A 136 -0.27 2.65 -9.53
CA GLY A 136 -1.12 1.47 -9.79
C GLY A 136 -1.48 0.57 -8.62
N CYS A 137 -1.73 1.10 -7.41
CA CYS A 137 -2.15 0.26 -6.28
C CYS A 137 -3.54 -0.39 -6.50
N ASP A 138 -3.52 -1.65 -6.93
CA ASP A 138 -4.73 -2.40 -7.26
C ASP A 138 -5.11 -3.40 -6.17
N HIS A 139 -6.09 -3.03 -5.36
CA HIS A 139 -6.52 -3.84 -4.22
C HIS A 139 -7.87 -4.54 -4.43
N HIS A 140 -8.45 -4.39 -5.61
CA HIS A 140 -9.66 -5.06 -6.08
C HIS A 140 -10.76 -5.25 -5.00
N GLY A 141 -11.10 -4.19 -4.26
CA GLY A 141 -12.15 -4.21 -3.24
C GLY A 141 -11.71 -4.44 -1.79
N THR A 142 -10.49 -4.89 -1.54
CA THR A 142 -10.01 -5.11 -0.15
C THR A 142 -9.51 -3.85 0.55
N GLY A 143 -9.31 -2.77 -0.20
CA GLY A 143 -8.87 -1.48 0.30
C GLY A 143 -10.00 -0.57 0.78
N PRO A 144 -9.66 0.44 1.59
CA PRO A 144 -10.63 1.37 2.17
C PRO A 144 -11.27 2.32 1.14
N SER A 145 -10.61 2.56 0.00
CA SER A 145 -11.12 3.39 -1.10
C SER A 145 -11.55 2.50 -2.28
N PRO A 146 -12.32 3.00 -3.26
CA PRO A 146 -12.56 2.28 -4.51
C PRO A 146 -11.25 2.03 -5.27
N CYS A 147 -11.07 0.83 -5.79
CA CYS A 147 -9.95 0.48 -6.68
C CYS A 147 -9.96 1.37 -7.94
N THR A 148 -8.79 1.78 -8.42
CA THR A 148 -8.66 2.67 -9.59
C THR A 148 -8.36 1.94 -10.90
N CYS A 149 -8.18 0.61 -10.85
CA CYS A 149 -7.80 -0.21 -12.01
C CYS A 149 -8.92 -0.35 -13.05
N ASP A 150 -8.50 -0.57 -14.30
CA ASP A 150 -9.39 -0.72 -15.45
C ASP A 150 -10.37 -1.88 -15.29
N PHE A 151 -9.91 -3.05 -14.83
CA PHE A 151 -10.77 -4.21 -14.62
C PHE A 151 -11.92 -3.91 -13.63
N CYS A 152 -11.62 -3.20 -12.54
CA CYS A 152 -12.64 -2.82 -11.56
C CYS A 152 -13.60 -1.77 -12.13
N LYS A 153 -13.11 -0.79 -12.91
CA LYS A 153 -13.95 0.17 -13.63
C LYS A 153 -14.88 -0.50 -14.63
N MET A 154 -14.37 -1.50 -15.36
CA MET A 154 -15.11 -2.35 -16.28
C MET A 154 -16.11 -3.29 -15.57
N GLY A 155 -15.99 -3.47 -14.25
CA GLY A 155 -16.78 -4.44 -13.50
C GLY A 155 -16.42 -5.89 -13.87
N LYS A 156 -15.19 -6.15 -14.28
CA LYS A 156 -14.67 -7.48 -14.62
C LYS A 156 -13.59 -7.91 -13.62
N ALA A 157 -13.56 -9.20 -13.32
CA ALA A 157 -12.46 -9.79 -12.56
C ALA A 157 -11.17 -9.79 -13.40
N LEU A 158 -10.02 -9.87 -12.74
CA LEU A 158 -8.75 -10.08 -13.45
C LEU A 158 -8.80 -11.37 -14.30
N PRO A 159 -8.23 -11.40 -15.51
CA PRO A 159 -8.03 -12.62 -16.29
C PRO A 159 -7.16 -13.64 -15.53
N ASP A 160 -7.30 -14.92 -15.86
CA ASP A 160 -6.51 -15.99 -15.22
C ASP A 160 -5.01 -15.80 -15.44
N SER A 161 -4.59 -15.36 -16.61
CA SER A 161 -3.18 -15.08 -16.94
C SER A 161 -2.53 -14.05 -16.01
N ILE A 162 -3.29 -13.05 -15.57
CA ILE A 162 -2.81 -12.02 -14.63
C ILE A 162 -2.98 -12.49 -13.18
N TYR A 163 -4.11 -13.13 -12.87
CA TYR A 163 -4.41 -13.52 -11.49
C TYR A 163 -3.47 -14.62 -10.98
N HIS A 164 -3.16 -15.60 -11.83
CA HIS A 164 -2.33 -16.77 -11.52
C HIS A 164 -0.84 -16.59 -11.83
N GLU A 165 -0.43 -15.41 -12.31
CA GLU A 165 0.99 -15.07 -12.53
C GLU A 165 1.80 -15.33 -11.24
N GLN A 166 2.82 -16.18 -11.37
CA GLN A 166 3.76 -16.50 -10.30
C GLN A 166 4.93 -15.53 -10.38
N SER A 167 4.93 -14.54 -9.48
CA SER A 167 6.02 -13.58 -9.33
C SER A 167 6.51 -13.56 -7.89
N ALA A 168 7.78 -13.21 -7.66
CA ALA A 168 8.33 -13.10 -6.31
C ALA A 168 7.48 -12.14 -5.44
N THR A 169 6.95 -11.07 -6.03
CA THR A 169 6.12 -10.08 -5.36
C THR A 169 4.72 -10.59 -4.98
N ARG A 170 4.17 -11.58 -5.69
CA ARG A 170 2.82 -12.12 -5.42
C ARG A 170 2.81 -13.42 -4.61
N MET A 171 3.93 -14.16 -4.57
CA MET A 171 4.04 -15.45 -3.89
C MET A 171 3.55 -15.44 -2.43
N GLY A 172 2.63 -16.34 -2.10
CA GLY A 172 2.09 -16.47 -0.74
C GLY A 172 1.08 -15.38 -0.32
N LEU A 173 0.78 -14.40 -1.17
CA LEU A 173 -0.32 -13.46 -0.95
C LEU A 173 -1.65 -14.08 -1.42
N ARG A 174 -2.71 -13.85 -0.65
CA ARG A 174 -4.09 -14.11 -1.09
C ARG A 174 -4.71 -12.81 -1.55
N LEU A 175 -4.44 -12.44 -2.80
CA LEU A 175 -4.94 -11.20 -3.38
C LEU A 175 -6.37 -11.39 -3.92
N PRO A 176 -7.27 -10.42 -3.76
CA PRO A 176 -8.58 -10.45 -4.39
C PRO A 176 -8.46 -10.36 -5.92
N ARG A 177 -9.27 -11.14 -6.63
CA ARG A 177 -9.37 -11.08 -8.10
C ARG A 177 -10.21 -9.91 -8.61
N GLY A 178 -11.01 -9.29 -7.74
CA GLY A 178 -11.99 -8.27 -8.10
C GLY A 178 -13.22 -8.82 -8.82
N PRO A 179 -14.04 -7.93 -9.41
CA PRO A 179 -13.90 -6.48 -9.40
C PRO A 179 -14.25 -5.87 -8.03
N ASP A 180 -13.76 -4.67 -7.75
CA ASP A 180 -14.30 -3.82 -6.68
C ASP A 180 -15.67 -3.25 -7.12
N PRO A 181 -16.79 -3.61 -6.47
CA PRO A 181 -18.11 -3.12 -6.89
C PRO A 181 -18.24 -1.61 -6.80
N ARG A 182 -17.46 -0.95 -5.92
CA ARG A 182 -17.48 0.51 -5.73
C ARG A 182 -16.83 1.26 -6.90
N SER A 183 -16.06 0.57 -7.72
CA SER A 183 -15.28 1.17 -8.82
C SER A 183 -16.00 1.11 -10.17
N LYS A 184 -17.08 0.33 -10.30
CA LYS A 184 -17.78 0.13 -11.56
C LYS A 184 -18.24 1.47 -12.14
N ASN A 185 -17.79 1.80 -13.34
CA ASN A 185 -18.12 3.04 -14.03
C ASN A 185 -18.35 2.73 -15.52
N PRO A 186 -19.58 2.84 -16.05
CA PRO A 186 -19.88 2.46 -17.44
C PRO A 186 -19.06 3.23 -18.48
N THR A 187 -18.91 4.55 -18.31
CA THR A 187 -18.16 5.40 -19.25
C THR A 187 -16.68 5.07 -19.21
N ALA A 188 -16.07 5.08 -18.03
CA ALA A 188 -14.65 4.78 -17.87
C ALA A 188 -14.34 3.32 -18.23
N GLY A 189 -15.25 2.40 -17.96
CA GLY A 189 -15.14 0.98 -18.33
C GLY A 189 -15.23 0.77 -19.84
N GLY A 190 -16.07 1.52 -20.55
CA GLY A 190 -16.12 1.52 -22.01
C GLY A 190 -14.81 2.01 -22.62
N ILE A 191 -14.29 3.14 -22.13
CA ILE A 191 -12.99 3.69 -22.54
C ILE A 191 -11.86 2.69 -22.26
N ALA A 192 -11.82 2.10 -21.07
CA ALA A 192 -10.82 1.10 -20.70
C ALA A 192 -10.87 -0.12 -21.63
N THR A 193 -12.07 -0.63 -21.95
CA THR A 193 -12.23 -1.76 -22.89
C THR A 193 -11.67 -1.40 -24.27
N MET A 194 -12.00 -0.23 -24.80
CA MET A 194 -11.50 0.21 -26.11
C MET A 194 -9.97 0.38 -26.12
N MET A 195 -9.41 1.04 -25.11
CA MET A 195 -7.96 1.31 -25.03
C MET A 195 -7.14 0.04 -24.85
N ARG A 196 -7.62 -0.91 -24.03
CA ARG A 196 -6.95 -2.20 -23.86
C ARG A 196 -6.93 -3.02 -25.14
N GLY A 197 -8.05 -3.06 -25.87
CA GLY A 197 -8.12 -3.71 -27.18
C GLY A 197 -7.18 -3.06 -28.20
N PHE A 198 -7.15 -1.73 -28.27
CA PHE A 198 -6.25 -0.98 -29.15
C PHE A 198 -4.76 -1.24 -28.83
N MET A 199 -4.42 -1.36 -27.55
CA MET A 199 -3.05 -1.63 -27.08
C MET A 199 -2.68 -3.12 -27.09
N GLY A 200 -3.58 -4.02 -27.54
CA GLY A 200 -3.34 -5.46 -27.53
C GLY A 200 -3.22 -6.08 -26.13
N LEU A 201 -3.74 -5.42 -25.10
CA LEU A 201 -3.64 -5.85 -23.69
C LEU A 201 -4.63 -6.96 -23.31
N ASP A 202 -5.51 -7.34 -24.23
CA ASP A 202 -6.48 -8.42 -24.06
C ASP A 202 -6.08 -9.71 -24.81
N ASP A 203 -4.94 -9.69 -25.52
CA ASP A 203 -4.39 -10.87 -26.21
C ASP A 203 -3.63 -11.77 -25.20
N PRO A 204 -4.01 -13.05 -25.02
CA PRO A 204 -3.27 -13.96 -24.17
C PRO A 204 -1.88 -14.23 -24.79
N ARG A 205 -0.85 -13.58 -24.22
CA ARG A 205 0.55 -13.93 -24.45
C ARG A 205 0.85 -15.38 -24.04
#